data_AF-A0A1V9XRF0-F1
#
_entry.id   AF-A0A1V9XRF0-F1
#
_cell.length_a   1.000
_cell.length_b   1.000
_cell.length_c   1.000
_cell.angle_alpha   90.00
_cell.angle_beta   90.00
_cell.angle_gamma   90.00
#
_symmetry.space_group_name_H-M   'P 1'
#
loop_
_entity.id
_entity.type
_entity.pdbx_description
1 polymer ?
#
loop_
_entity_poly.entity_id
_entity_poly.type
_entity_poly.pdbx_seq_one_letter_code
_entity_poly.pdbx_strand_id
1 'polypeptide(L)'
;MAVSVTTLEADDFFITALELVKEAGLMVRNAIKEEKKVETKAGFADLVTETDKSVEKLLIGKLSAKYPYHEFIGEESTADCGKHHFTNAPTWIIDPVDGTTNFVHTFPMVAISVALAINKEVIIGIVYNPIIDLLYTARKGKGAFVNQSILK
;
A
#
# COMPACT_ATOMS: atom_id res chain seq x y z
N MET A 1 -2.10 19.46 19.64
CA MET A 1 -0.72 19.09 20.03
C MET A 1 -0.22 18.12 18.97
N ALA A 2 0.98 18.33 18.41
CA ALA A 2 1.54 17.37 17.44
C ALA A 2 1.81 16.06 18.18
N VAL A 3 1.26 14.95 17.68
CA VAL A 3 1.58 13.61 18.20
C VAL A 3 3.04 13.36 17.83
N SER A 4 3.93 13.31 18.83
CA SER A 4 5.32 12.92 18.62
C SER A 4 5.39 11.39 18.68
N VAL A 5 5.70 10.75 17.55
CA VAL A 5 5.89 9.30 17.47
C VAL A 5 7.31 8.95 17.90
N THR A 6 7.42 8.00 18.82
CA THR A 6 8.70 7.48 19.28
C THR A 6 9.34 6.58 18.21
N THR A 7 10.66 6.40 18.27
CA THR A 7 11.36 5.47 17.36
C THR A 7 10.80 4.04 17.44
N LEU A 8 10.42 3.59 18.65
CA LEU A 8 9.85 2.26 18.87
C LEU A 8 8.50 2.09 18.17
N GLU A 9 7.62 3.09 18.25
CA GLU A 9 6.34 3.07 17.54
C GLU A 9 6.53 3.09 16.03
N ALA A 10 7.45 3.92 15.52
CA ALA A 10 7.74 3.96 14.09
C ALA A 10 8.29 2.63 13.56
N ASP A 11 9.09 1.91 14.36
CA ASP A 11 9.59 0.59 14.01
C ASP A 11 8.47 -0.47 14.02
N ASP A 12 7.56 -0.44 15.00
CA ASP A 12 6.37 -1.32 15.01
C ASP A 12 5.47 -1.09 13.79
N PHE A 13 5.20 0.17 13.44
CA PHE A 13 4.43 0.52 12.24
C PHE A 13 5.07 -0.05 10.98
N PHE A 14 6.39 0.11 10.84
CA PHE A 14 7.12 -0.37 9.68
C PHE A 14 7.11 -1.89 9.57
N ILE A 15 7.43 -2.60 10.65
CA ILE A 15 7.49 -4.07 10.66
C ILE A 15 6.12 -4.64 10.29
N THR A 16 5.06 -4.10 10.92
CA THR A 16 3.69 -4.52 10.63
C THR A 16 3.33 -4.29 9.17
N ALA A 17 3.55 -3.07 8.66
CA ALA A 17 3.23 -2.76 7.27
C ALA A 17 4.01 -3.63 6.29
N LEU A 18 5.28 -3.91 6.57
CA LEU A 18 6.13 -4.76 5.74
C LEU A 18 5.63 -6.20 5.67
N GLU A 19 5.22 -6.78 6.79
CA GLU A 19 4.63 -8.12 6.85
C GLU A 19 3.33 -8.18 6.04
N LEU A 20 2.46 -7.20 6.21
CA LEU A 20 1.18 -7.12 5.51
C LEU A 20 1.35 -6.92 4.01
N VAL A 21 2.30 -6.07 3.57
CA VAL A 21 2.60 -5.88 2.15
C VAL A 21 3.15 -7.16 1.53
N LYS A 22 3.97 -7.93 2.25
CA LYS A 22 4.44 -9.24 1.76
C LYS A 22 3.31 -10.25 1.65
N GLU A 23 2.40 -10.29 2.62
CA GLU A 23 1.20 -11.14 2.58
C GLU A 23 0.30 -10.77 1.39
N ALA A 24 -0.01 -9.48 1.21
CA ALA A 24 -0.74 -8.98 0.06
C ALA A 24 -0.04 -9.31 -1.26
N GLY A 25 1.29 -9.27 -1.30
CA GLY A 25 2.07 -9.63 -2.48
C GLY A 25 1.88 -11.09 -2.90
N LEU A 26 1.62 -12.01 -1.97
CA LEU A 26 1.25 -13.38 -2.31
C LEU A 26 -0.10 -13.45 -3.03
N MET A 27 -1.07 -12.64 -2.63
CA MET A 27 -2.38 -12.55 -3.30
C MET A 27 -2.20 -12.09 -4.76
N VAL A 28 -1.47 -10.99 -4.97
CA VAL A 28 -1.20 -10.44 -6.31
C VAL A 28 -0.41 -11.44 -7.17
N ARG A 29 0.62 -12.10 -6.61
CA ARG A 29 1.43 -13.10 -7.32
C ARG A 29 0.62 -14.32 -7.75
N ASN A 30 -0.39 -14.72 -6.98
CA ASN A 30 -1.26 -15.83 -7.34
C ASN A 30 -2.28 -15.39 -8.41
N ALA A 31 -2.97 -14.27 -8.17
CA ALA A 31 -4.02 -13.77 -9.04
C ALA A 31 -3.53 -13.33 -10.43
N ILE A 32 -2.24 -12.94 -10.59
CA ILE A 32 -1.71 -12.59 -11.92
C ILE A 32 -1.79 -13.77 -12.91
N LYS A 33 -1.78 -15.02 -12.42
CA LYS A 33 -1.82 -16.24 -13.25
C LYS A 33 -3.23 -16.71 -13.56
N GLU A 34 -4.22 -16.14 -12.90
CA GLU A 34 -5.62 -16.53 -13.01
C GLU A 34 -6.37 -15.60 -13.99
N GLU A 35 -7.54 -16.05 -14.45
CA GLU A 35 -8.48 -15.20 -15.16
C GLU A 35 -9.03 -14.16 -14.18
N LYS A 36 -9.04 -12.89 -14.60
CA LYS A 36 -9.37 -11.75 -13.73
C LYS A 36 -10.73 -11.20 -14.09
N LYS A 37 -11.54 -10.85 -13.10
CA LYS A 37 -12.78 -10.12 -13.33
C LYS A 37 -12.48 -8.62 -13.39
N VAL A 38 -12.38 -8.09 -14.61
CA VAL A 38 -12.07 -6.68 -14.84
C VAL A 38 -13.33 -5.83 -14.83
N GLU A 39 -13.32 -4.76 -14.04
CA GLU A 39 -14.33 -3.71 -14.01
C GLU A 39 -13.68 -2.38 -14.44
N THR A 40 -14.46 -1.43 -14.96
CA THR A 40 -13.97 -0.09 -15.33
C THR A 40 -14.45 0.94 -14.30
N LYS A 41 -13.57 1.83 -13.87
CA LYS A 41 -13.88 2.97 -12.98
C LYS A 41 -14.37 4.18 -13.79
N ALA A 42 -13.56 5.23 -13.95
CA ALA A 42 -13.98 6.50 -14.57
C ALA A 42 -13.89 6.51 -16.11
N GLY A 43 -13.34 5.46 -16.73
CA GLY A 43 -13.24 5.33 -18.18
C GLY A 43 -12.73 3.95 -18.63
N PHE A 44 -12.70 3.70 -19.94
CA PHE A 44 -12.32 2.39 -20.51
C PHE A 44 -10.88 1.94 -20.21
N ALA A 45 -9.99 2.89 -19.92
CA ALA A 45 -8.60 2.62 -19.57
C ALA A 45 -8.33 2.58 -18.05
N ASP A 46 -9.35 2.90 -17.25
CA ASP A 46 -9.27 2.95 -15.80
C ASP A 46 -9.85 1.65 -15.24
N LEU A 47 -8.97 0.67 -15.04
CA LEU A 47 -9.34 -0.71 -14.72
C LEU A 47 -9.21 -0.98 -13.22
N VAL A 48 -10.09 -1.83 -12.70
CA VAL A 48 -10.02 -2.40 -11.35
C VAL A 48 -10.33 -3.88 -11.42
N THR A 49 -9.69 -4.68 -10.57
CA THR A 49 -10.03 -6.10 -10.42
C THR A 49 -10.50 -6.40 -9.00
N GLU A 50 -11.05 -7.60 -8.81
CA GLU A 50 -11.32 -8.16 -7.49
C GLU A 50 -10.07 -8.26 -6.61
N THR A 51 -8.88 -8.33 -7.23
CA THR A 51 -7.60 -8.39 -6.51
C THR A 51 -7.29 -7.06 -5.84
N ASP A 52 -7.47 -5.93 -6.53
CA ASP A 52 -7.30 -4.57 -6.00
C ASP A 52 -8.15 -4.38 -4.72
N LYS A 53 -9.45 -4.68 -4.83
CA LYS A 53 -10.42 -4.60 -3.71
C LYS A 53 -10.04 -5.53 -2.55
N SER A 54 -9.58 -6.76 -2.86
CA SER A 54 -9.25 -7.76 -1.84
C SER A 54 -7.96 -7.41 -1.08
N VAL A 55 -6.95 -6.90 -1.79
CA VAL A 55 -5.68 -6.45 -1.19
C VAL A 55 -5.92 -5.23 -0.32
N GLU A 56 -6.67 -4.24 -0.80
CA GLU A 56 -6.96 -3.04 0.00
C GLU A 56 -7.73 -3.40 1.28
N LYS A 57 -8.75 -4.26 1.17
CA LYS A 57 -9.52 -4.76 2.31
C LYS A 57 -8.63 -5.48 3.34
N LEU A 58 -7.67 -6.28 2.89
CA LEU A 58 -6.73 -6.96 3.79
C LEU A 58 -5.85 -5.95 4.53
N LEU A 59 -5.24 -5.01 3.80
CA LEU A 59 -4.33 -4.02 4.36
C LEU A 59 -5.05 -3.10 5.35
N ILE A 60 -6.15 -2.46 4.94
CA ILE A 60 -6.95 -1.58 5.81
C ILE A 60 -7.53 -2.37 6.98
N GLY A 61 -8.06 -3.57 6.75
CA GLY A 61 -8.68 -4.38 7.80
C GLY A 61 -7.69 -4.75 8.91
N LYS A 62 -6.48 -5.19 8.56
CA LYS A 62 -5.46 -5.57 9.55
C LYS A 62 -4.80 -4.36 10.21
N LEU A 63 -4.54 -3.29 9.46
CA LEU A 63 -3.98 -2.06 10.01
C LEU A 63 -4.96 -1.34 10.93
N SER A 64 -6.25 -1.24 10.58
CA SER A 64 -7.27 -0.61 11.43
C SER A 64 -7.55 -1.41 12.70
N ALA A 65 -7.48 -2.75 12.63
CA ALA A 65 -7.60 -3.59 13.83
C ALA A 65 -6.44 -3.37 14.81
N LYS A 66 -5.21 -3.17 14.32
CA LYS A 66 -4.03 -2.91 15.17
C LYS A 66 -3.92 -1.44 15.58
N TYR A 67 -4.32 -0.51 14.72
CA TYR A 67 -4.18 0.93 14.89
C TYR A 67 -5.54 1.63 14.72
N PRO A 68 -6.47 1.48 15.68
CA PRO A 68 -7.87 1.92 15.53
C PRO A 68 -8.05 3.44 15.44
N TYR A 69 -7.02 4.23 15.75
CA TYR A 69 -7.04 5.70 15.66
C TYR A 69 -6.34 6.24 14.42
N HIS A 70 -5.81 5.37 13.55
CA HIS A 70 -5.18 5.79 12.30
C HIS A 70 -6.25 5.99 11.22
N GLU A 71 -5.98 6.92 10.31
CA GLU A 71 -6.80 7.21 9.14
C GLU A 71 -6.28 6.43 7.92
N PHE A 72 -7.11 6.31 6.89
CA PHE A 72 -6.79 5.58 5.67
C PHE A 72 -7.19 6.38 4.44
N ILE A 73 -6.32 6.35 3.43
CA ILE A 73 -6.57 6.82 2.07
C ILE A 73 -6.19 5.65 1.17
N GLY A 74 -7.18 4.87 0.76
CA GLY A 74 -7.04 3.78 -0.22
C GLY A 74 -7.58 4.22 -1.58
N GLU A 75 -6.94 3.81 -2.67
CA GLU A 75 -7.41 4.13 -4.02
C GLU A 75 -8.87 3.70 -4.25
N GLU A 76 -9.22 2.46 -3.87
CA GLU A 76 -10.54 1.90 -4.15
C GLU A 76 -11.60 2.48 -3.21
N SER A 77 -11.27 2.63 -1.92
CA SER A 77 -12.16 3.27 -0.95
C SER A 77 -12.44 4.74 -1.26
N THR A 78 -11.46 5.45 -1.84
CA THR A 78 -11.60 6.87 -2.21
C THR A 78 -12.46 7.04 -3.47
N ALA A 79 -12.40 6.09 -4.41
CA ALA A 79 -13.27 6.09 -5.58
C ALA A 79 -14.76 6.04 -5.20
N ASP A 80 -15.09 5.32 -4.13
CA ASP A 80 -16.47 5.14 -3.65
C ASP A 80 -16.97 6.27 -2.72
N CYS A 81 -16.09 6.90 -1.93
CA CYS A 81 -16.50 7.81 -0.85
C CYS A 81 -16.25 9.31 -1.11
N GLY A 82 -15.62 9.68 -2.22
CA GLY A 82 -15.27 11.07 -2.54
C GLY A 82 -13.98 11.56 -1.86
N LYS A 83 -13.75 12.88 -1.84
CA LYS A 83 -12.46 13.46 -1.39
C LYS A 83 -12.17 13.16 0.09
N HIS A 84 -11.12 12.41 0.37
CA HIS A 84 -10.56 12.28 1.71
C HIS A 84 -9.83 13.56 2.14
N HIS A 85 -10.05 13.99 3.37
CA HIS A 85 -9.30 15.09 3.97
C HIS A 85 -7.99 14.55 4.55
N PHE A 86 -6.86 14.96 3.98
CA PHE A 86 -5.55 14.64 4.54
C PHE A 86 -5.29 15.48 5.79
N THR A 87 -5.42 14.86 6.97
CA THR A 87 -5.31 15.52 8.27
C THR A 87 -3.88 15.45 8.86
N ASN A 88 -3.71 15.82 10.13
CA ASN A 88 -2.45 15.64 10.84
C ASN A 88 -2.36 14.29 11.56
N ALA A 89 -3.44 13.51 11.59
CA ALA A 89 -3.45 12.18 12.18
C ALA A 89 -2.48 11.24 11.44
N PRO A 90 -2.05 10.13 12.06
CA PRO A 90 -1.40 9.05 11.33
C PRO A 90 -2.32 8.53 10.23
N THR A 91 -1.91 8.63 8.98
CA THR A 91 -2.70 8.23 7.82
C THR A 91 -1.92 7.23 6.98
N TRP A 92 -2.49 6.04 6.79
CA TRP A 92 -1.99 5.07 5.83
C TRP A 92 -2.51 5.40 4.44
N ILE A 93 -1.60 5.52 3.49
CA ILE A 93 -1.90 5.80 2.07
C ILE A 93 -1.57 4.52 1.31
N ILE A 94 -2.56 3.95 0.64
CA ILE A 94 -2.50 2.60 0.08
C ILE A 94 -2.94 2.63 -1.38
N ASP A 95 -2.09 2.08 -2.24
CA ASP A 95 -2.44 1.63 -3.58
C ASP A 95 -2.25 0.10 -3.60
N PRO A 96 -3.36 -0.66 -3.71
CA PRO A 96 -3.32 -2.12 -3.58
C PRO A 96 -2.66 -2.80 -4.79
N VAL A 97 -2.75 -2.23 -5.98
CA VAL A 97 -2.20 -2.78 -7.24
C VAL A 97 -1.88 -1.61 -8.18
N ASP A 98 -0.74 -0.96 -7.95
CA ASP A 98 -0.23 0.06 -8.87
C ASP A 98 0.13 -0.61 -10.20
N GLY A 99 -0.46 -0.11 -11.28
CA GLY A 99 -0.39 -0.71 -12.60
C GLY A 99 -1.46 -1.77 -12.86
N THR A 100 -2.70 -1.58 -12.43
CA THR A 100 -3.81 -2.52 -12.71
C THR A 100 -3.94 -2.90 -14.19
N THR A 101 -3.66 -1.97 -15.12
CA THR A 101 -3.59 -2.30 -16.57
C THR A 101 -2.51 -3.34 -16.87
N ASN A 102 -1.32 -3.19 -16.30
CA ASN A 102 -0.25 -4.19 -16.43
C ASN A 102 -0.67 -5.52 -15.81
N PHE A 103 -1.32 -5.48 -14.65
CA PHE A 103 -1.83 -6.68 -13.97
C PHE A 103 -2.83 -7.45 -14.83
N VAL A 104 -3.83 -6.75 -15.41
CA VAL A 104 -4.83 -7.32 -16.33
C VAL A 104 -4.16 -7.99 -17.52
N HIS A 105 -3.13 -7.34 -18.09
CA HIS A 105 -2.39 -7.85 -19.25
C HIS A 105 -1.22 -8.78 -18.89
N THR A 106 -1.09 -9.21 -17.64
CA THR A 106 -0.01 -10.09 -17.14
C THR A 106 1.41 -9.53 -17.35
N PHE A 107 1.54 -8.21 -17.54
CA PHE A 107 2.82 -7.54 -17.64
C PHE A 107 3.44 -7.38 -16.24
N PRO A 108 4.70 -7.76 -16.01
CA PRO A 108 5.24 -7.96 -14.66
C PRO A 108 5.60 -6.66 -13.90
N MET A 109 5.17 -5.50 -14.38
CA MET A 109 5.39 -4.20 -13.73
C MET A 109 4.14 -3.81 -12.94
N VAL A 110 3.96 -4.47 -11.80
CA VAL A 110 2.83 -4.29 -10.88
C VAL A 110 3.39 -4.16 -9.47
N ALA A 111 2.90 -3.22 -8.66
CA ALA A 111 3.37 -3.05 -7.30
C ALA A 111 2.25 -2.84 -6.30
N ILE A 112 2.52 -3.17 -5.04
CA ILE A 112 1.73 -2.73 -3.89
C ILE A 112 2.49 -1.54 -3.30
N SER A 113 1.80 -0.41 -3.10
CA SER A 113 2.40 0.79 -2.52
C SER A 113 1.71 1.16 -1.21
N VAL A 114 2.48 1.27 -0.13
CA VAL A 114 1.99 1.63 1.19
C VAL A 114 2.90 2.69 1.80
N ALA A 115 2.30 3.79 2.25
CA ALA A 115 2.98 4.83 2.99
C ALA A 115 2.26 5.13 4.31
N LEU A 116 3.01 5.60 5.30
CA LEU A 116 2.46 6.19 6.52
C LEU A 116 2.90 7.64 6.60
N ALA A 117 1.93 8.54 6.70
CA ALA A 117 2.15 9.95 6.98
C ALA A 117 1.67 10.31 8.39
N ILE A 118 2.41 11.17 9.08
CA ILE A 118 2.04 11.71 10.40
C ILE A 118 2.32 13.20 10.38
N ASN A 119 1.37 14.03 10.83
CA ASN A 119 1.43 15.49 10.68
C ASN A 119 1.71 15.91 9.22
N LYS A 120 1.11 15.19 8.26
CA LYS A 120 1.28 15.37 6.81
C LYS A 120 2.70 15.14 6.28
N GLU A 121 3.57 14.53 7.06
CA GLU A 121 4.90 14.14 6.64
C GLU A 121 4.99 12.62 6.50
N VAL A 122 5.44 12.14 5.33
CA VAL A 122 5.64 10.71 5.09
C VAL A 122 6.85 10.23 5.88
N ILE A 123 6.62 9.27 6.78
CA ILE A 123 7.67 8.70 7.64
C ILE A 123 8.07 7.28 7.24
N ILE A 124 7.20 6.56 6.53
CA ILE A 124 7.42 5.20 6.02
C ILE A 124 6.95 5.13 4.58
N GLY A 125 7.71 4.47 3.73
CA GLY A 125 7.30 4.07 2.39
C GLY A 125 7.73 2.64 2.09
N ILE A 126 6.82 1.84 1.53
CA ILE A 126 7.03 0.46 1.11
C ILE A 126 6.42 0.32 -0.28
N VAL A 127 7.23 -0.09 -1.26
CA VAL A 127 6.77 -0.42 -2.61
C VAL A 127 7.26 -1.82 -2.93
N TYR A 128 6.35 -2.73 -3.20
CA TYR A 128 6.69 -4.12 -3.45
C TYR A 128 6.11 -4.58 -4.77
N ASN A 129 6.98 -4.95 -5.71
CA ASN A 129 6.59 -5.71 -6.89
C ASN A 129 6.73 -7.21 -6.58
N PRO A 130 5.62 -7.93 -6.34
CA PRO A 130 5.67 -9.33 -5.98
C PRO A 130 5.96 -10.24 -7.18
N ILE A 131 5.86 -9.76 -8.41
CA ILE A 131 6.06 -10.60 -9.61
C ILE A 131 7.54 -10.86 -9.85
N ILE A 132 8.37 -9.82 -9.69
CA ILE A 132 9.83 -9.88 -9.86
C ILE A 132 10.61 -9.84 -8.54
N ASP A 133 9.91 -9.93 -7.41
CA ASP A 133 10.50 -9.95 -6.06
C ASP A 133 11.37 -8.72 -5.74
N LEU A 134 10.83 -7.54 -6.05
CA LEU A 134 11.53 -6.27 -5.90
C LEU A 134 10.85 -5.41 -4.84
N LEU A 135 11.47 -5.33 -3.67
CA LEU A 135 10.96 -4.65 -2.48
C LEU A 135 11.79 -3.40 -2.18
N TYR A 136 11.17 -2.24 -2.36
CA TYR A 136 11.69 -0.95 -1.92
C TYR A 136 11.12 -0.58 -0.56
N THR A 137 11.98 -0.10 0.33
CA THR A 137 11.56 0.41 1.63
C THR A 137 12.33 1.68 1.98
N ALA A 138 11.67 2.61 2.67
CA ALA A 138 12.28 3.80 3.21
C ALA A 138 11.64 4.16 4.54
N ARG A 139 12.46 4.65 5.47
CA ARG A 139 12.01 5.21 6.75
C ARG A 139 12.73 6.53 6.98
N LYS A 140 12.00 7.53 7.46
CA LYS A 140 12.58 8.85 7.77
C LYS A 140 13.77 8.70 8.74
N GLY A 141 14.92 9.24 8.34
CA GLY A 141 16.16 9.16 9.13
C GLY A 141 16.88 7.81 9.14
N LYS A 142 16.43 6.82 8.35
CA LYS A 142 17.07 5.48 8.26
C LYS A 142 17.57 5.11 6.87
N GLY A 143 17.37 5.97 5.87
CA GLY A 143 17.75 5.73 4.48
C GLY A 143 16.70 4.96 3.67
N ALA A 144 17.09 4.56 2.47
CA ALA A 144 16.27 3.77 1.55
C ALA A 144 16.97 2.46 1.19
N PHE A 145 16.18 1.41 0.95
CA PHE A 145 16.68 0.06 0.71
C PHE A 145 15.91 -0.61 -0.43
N VAL A 146 16.62 -1.43 -1.22
CA VAL A 146 16.06 -2.39 -2.18
C VAL A 146 16.46 -3.79 -1.77
N ASN A 147 15.49 -4.68 -1.56
CA ASN A 147 15.74 -6.05 -1.08
C ASN A 147 16.73 -6.08 0.10
N GLN A 148 16.52 -5.18 1.06
CA GLN A 148 17.35 -4.97 2.26
C GLN A 148 18.77 -4.42 2.03
N SER A 149 19.18 -4.21 0.78
CA SER A 149 20.44 -3.54 0.43
C SER A 149 20.23 -2.03 0.37
N ILE A 150 21.18 -1.26 0.90
CA ILE A 150 21.08 0.21 0.90
C ILE A 150 21.07 0.75 -0.53
N LEU A 151 20.10 1.63 -0.83
CA LEU A 151 20.03 2.37 -2.08
C LEU A 151 20.75 3.71 -1.97
N LYS A 152 20.60 4.38 -0.82
CA LYS A 152 21.16 5.69 -0.53
C LYS A 152 21.18 5.96 0.98
#